data_AF-A0A5C7LA98-F1
#
_entry.id   AF-A0A5C7LA98-F1
#
_cell.length_a   1.000
_cell.length_b   1.000
_cell.length_c   1.000
_cell.angle_alpha   90.00
_cell.angle_beta   90.00
_cell.angle_gamma   90.00
#
_symmetry.space_group_name_H-M   'P 1'
#
loop_
_entity.id
_entity.type
_entity.pdbx_description
1 polymer ?
#
loop_
_entity_poly.entity_id
_entity_poly.type
_entity_poly.pdbx_seq_one_letter_code
_entity_poly.pdbx_strand_id
1 'polypeptide(L)'
;MMIADKKLRGSVLGFSLLLLSILLFSAIALVNVSIIERKSSFSGQKSVIAFQAADSAAERVLKRVYIDNSPSIAAVPLDAEMPEDGTLDELMSNLSSVTGATCTNGNITATNSPTSSSPGYTFQVTFYNSAGSVIACNDSQWRDKAVRIRSEGFYQRTSRVVEIGIRPRS
;
A
#
# COMPACT_ATOMS: atom_id res chain seq x y z
N MET A 1 66.17 22.51 49.81
CA MET A 1 65.66 21.37 49.01
C MET A 1 64.60 21.94 48.07
N MET A 2 64.99 22.25 46.82
CA MET A 2 64.14 22.89 45.82
C MET A 2 63.46 21.79 44.99
N ILE A 3 62.14 21.70 45.08
CA ILE A 3 61.33 20.78 44.26
C ILE A 3 61.17 21.45 42.89
N ALA A 4 61.79 20.87 41.87
CA ALA A 4 61.68 21.34 40.50
C ALA A 4 60.30 20.99 39.94
N ASP A 5 59.45 22.01 39.76
CA ASP A 5 58.14 21.89 39.15
C ASP A 5 58.30 21.63 37.63
N LYS A 6 58.06 20.39 37.19
CA LYS A 6 58.08 20.05 35.76
C LYS A 6 56.80 20.59 35.11
N LYS A 7 56.92 21.71 34.38
CA LYS A 7 55.85 22.19 33.49
C LYS A 7 55.56 21.15 32.39
N LEU A 8 54.44 20.47 32.49
CA LEU A 8 53.87 19.62 31.42
C LEU A 8 53.51 20.50 30.22
N ARG A 9 54.30 20.45 29.15
CA ARG A 9 53.99 21.11 27.87
C ARG A 9 53.12 20.16 27.04
N GLY A 10 51.81 20.43 26.98
CA GLY A 10 50.89 19.71 26.09
C GLY A 10 51.20 19.98 24.62
N SER A 11 51.15 18.95 23.79
CA SER A 11 51.30 19.10 22.34
C SER A 11 50.03 19.71 21.75
N VAL A 12 50.13 20.94 21.22
CA VAL A 12 49.05 21.63 20.50
C VAL A 12 48.52 20.76 19.36
N LEU A 13 49.41 20.02 18.69
CA LEU A 13 49.05 19.09 17.62
C LEU A 13 48.15 17.95 18.13
N GLY A 14 48.46 17.40 19.30
CA GLY A 14 47.66 16.34 19.92
C GLY A 14 46.27 16.83 20.33
N PHE A 15 46.19 18.05 20.86
CA PHE A 15 44.91 18.67 21.21
C PHE A 15 44.05 18.96 19.97
N SER A 16 44.65 19.49 18.89
CA SER A 16 43.96 19.72 17.62
C SER A 16 43.46 18.42 16.98
N LEU A 17 44.26 17.35 17.02
CA LEU A 17 43.84 16.02 16.54
C LEU A 17 42.70 15.43 17.36
N LEU A 18 42.71 15.66 18.68
CA LEU A 18 41.63 15.23 19.57
C LEU A 18 40.33 15.99 19.26
N LEU A 19 40.40 17.32 19.09
CA LEU A 19 39.23 18.09 18.68
C LEU A 19 38.71 17.68 17.30
N LEU A 20 39.61 17.43 16.34
CA LEU A 20 39.23 17.00 15.00
C LEU A 20 38.53 15.63 15.00
N SER A 21 38.99 14.69 15.83
CA SER A 21 38.34 13.38 15.92
C SER A 21 36.94 13.49 16.52
N ILE A 22 36.75 14.30 17.58
CA ILE A 22 35.42 14.57 18.16
C ILE A 22 34.49 15.19 17.11
N LEU A 23 34.97 16.19 16.36
CA LEU A 23 34.20 16.82 15.29
C LEU A 23 33.81 15.81 14.20
N LEU A 24 34.75 14.96 13.78
CA LEU A 24 34.50 13.93 12.76
C LEU A 24 33.44 12.91 13.23
N PHE A 25 33.54 12.44 14.48
CA PHE A 25 32.54 11.54 15.06
C PHE A 25 31.14 12.16 15.09
N SER A 26 31.04 13.44 15.47
CA SER A 26 29.75 14.14 15.48
C SER A 26 29.14 14.27 14.08
N ALA A 27 29.95 14.55 13.06
CA ALA A 27 29.50 14.66 11.68
C ALA A 27 28.97 13.33 11.14
N ILE A 28 29.69 12.23 11.40
CA ILE A 28 29.28 10.88 10.97
C ILE A 28 27.95 10.48 11.64
N ALA A 29 27.77 10.81 12.92
CA ALA A 29 26.53 10.53 13.64
C ALA A 29 25.32 11.24 13.01
N LEU A 30 25.45 12.54 12.67
CA LEU A 30 24.37 13.32 12.03
C LEU A 30 24.01 12.80 10.63
N VAL A 31 25.01 12.37 9.85
CA VAL A 31 24.79 11.77 8.53
C VAL A 31 23.98 10.47 8.65
N ASN A 32 24.32 9.61 9.62
CA ASN A 32 23.59 8.36 9.84
C ASN A 32 22.13 8.59 10.24
N VAL A 33 21.88 9.53 11.17
CA VAL A 33 20.51 9.88 11.58
C VAL A 33 19.69 10.36 10.38
N SER A 34 20.26 11.25 9.56
CA SER A 34 19.59 11.78 8.37
C SER A 34 19.23 10.67 7.36
N ILE A 35 20.11 9.70 7.16
CA ILE A 35 19.84 8.54 6.28
C ILE A 35 18.72 7.67 6.86
N ILE A 36 18.76 7.42 8.17
CA ILE A 36 17.74 6.62 8.86
C ILE A 36 16.37 7.30 8.76
N GLU A 37 16.28 8.60 9.04
CA GLU A 37 15.06 9.39 8.92
C GLU A 37 14.53 9.40 7.48
N ARG A 38 15.41 9.63 6.49
CA ARG A 38 15.02 9.61 5.08
C ARG A 38 14.49 8.24 4.64
N LYS A 39 15.14 7.16 5.08
CA LYS A 39 14.68 5.80 4.79
C LYS A 39 13.35 5.50 5.49
N SER A 40 13.18 5.94 6.73
CA SER A 40 11.93 5.84 7.48
C SER A 40 10.79 6.57 6.78
N SER A 41 11.03 7.81 6.35
CA SER A 41 10.07 8.63 5.59
C SER A 41 9.65 7.95 4.28
N PHE A 42 10.61 7.44 3.50
CA PHE A 42 10.28 6.69 2.28
C PHE A 42 9.48 5.41 2.58
N SER A 43 9.81 4.68 3.64
CA SER A 43 9.04 3.51 4.06
C SER A 43 7.61 3.89 4.43
N GLY A 44 7.42 5.01 5.13
CA GLY A 44 6.11 5.59 5.44
C GLY A 44 5.33 5.92 4.17
N GLN A 45 5.95 6.64 3.23
CA GLN A 45 5.31 7.00 1.96
C GLN A 45 4.89 5.76 1.15
N LYS A 46 5.75 4.73 1.07
CA LYS A 46 5.41 3.47 0.39
C LYS A 46 4.23 2.77 1.04
N SER A 47 4.19 2.75 2.37
CA SER A 47 3.08 2.22 3.14
C SER A 47 1.78 2.96 2.86
N VAL A 48 1.82 4.29 2.78
CA VAL A 48 0.64 5.12 2.47
C VAL A 48 0.12 4.80 1.08
N ILE A 49 1.00 4.71 0.08
CA ILE A 49 0.59 4.39 -1.30
C ILE A 49 0.03 2.96 -1.39
N ALA A 50 0.67 1.98 -0.74
CA ALA A 50 0.15 0.61 -0.69
C ALA A 50 -1.22 0.54 0.00
N PHE A 51 -1.46 1.37 1.03
CA PHE A 51 -2.77 1.45 1.67
C PHE A 51 -3.81 2.09 0.76
N GLN A 52 -3.48 3.21 0.10
CA GLN A 52 -4.36 3.84 -0.91
C GLN A 52 -4.70 2.88 -2.05
N ALA A 53 -3.75 2.05 -2.47
CA ALA A 53 -3.98 1.01 -3.47
C ALA A 53 -5.01 -0.02 -3.01
N ALA A 54 -4.91 -0.51 -1.77
CA ALA A 54 -5.89 -1.43 -1.19
C ALA A 54 -7.27 -0.78 -1.02
N ASP A 55 -7.32 0.43 -0.49
CA ASP A 55 -8.58 1.15 -0.23
C ASP A 55 -9.32 1.49 -1.53
N SER A 56 -8.62 2.06 -2.51
CA SER A 56 -9.21 2.38 -3.82
C SER A 56 -9.65 1.13 -4.59
N ALA A 57 -8.92 0.02 -4.47
CA ALA A 57 -9.32 -1.26 -5.08
C ALA A 57 -10.60 -1.80 -4.44
N ALA A 58 -10.68 -1.75 -3.11
CA ALA A 58 -11.89 -2.12 -2.39
C ALA A 58 -13.08 -1.23 -2.80
N GLU A 59 -12.90 0.08 -2.89
CA GLU A 59 -13.96 1.01 -3.31
C GLU A 59 -14.46 0.71 -4.73
N ARG A 60 -13.55 0.47 -5.69
CA ARG A 60 -13.92 0.13 -7.08
C ARG A 60 -14.76 -1.14 -7.15
N VAL A 61 -14.37 -2.16 -6.38
CA VAL A 61 -15.10 -3.42 -6.33
C VAL A 61 -16.43 -3.27 -5.60
N LEU A 62 -16.47 -2.55 -4.47
CA LEU A 62 -17.69 -2.29 -3.71
C LEU A 62 -18.75 -1.55 -4.52
N LYS A 63 -18.35 -0.57 -5.35
CA LYS A 63 -19.25 0.11 -6.29
C LYS A 63 -19.95 -0.86 -7.23
N ARG A 64 -19.27 -1.94 -7.61
CA ARG A 64 -19.83 -2.98 -8.49
C ARG A 64 -20.66 -4.00 -7.70
N VAL A 65 -20.26 -4.37 -6.49
CA VAL A 65 -21.06 -5.24 -5.60
C VAL A 65 -22.43 -4.62 -5.32
N TYR A 66 -22.49 -3.31 -5.05
CA TYR A 66 -23.73 -2.62 -4.68
C TYR A 66 -24.37 -1.83 -5.83
N ILE A 67 -24.03 -2.11 -7.09
CA ILE A 67 -24.61 -1.38 -8.23
C ILE A 67 -26.15 -1.53 -8.29
N ASP A 68 -26.68 -2.68 -7.86
CA ASP A 68 -28.13 -2.96 -7.79
C ASP A 68 -28.79 -2.46 -6.49
N ASN A 69 -27.99 -2.14 -5.46
CA ASN A 69 -28.45 -1.73 -4.12
C ASN A 69 -28.19 -0.23 -3.83
N SER A 70 -27.74 0.53 -4.82
CA SER A 70 -27.46 1.97 -4.64
C SER A 70 -28.76 2.78 -4.68
N PRO A 71 -29.04 3.65 -3.69
CA PRO A 71 -30.11 4.63 -3.83
C PRO A 71 -29.84 5.49 -5.07
N SER A 72 -30.90 5.81 -5.80
CA SER A 72 -30.97 6.45 -7.13
C SER A 72 -30.33 7.85 -7.27
N ILE A 73 -29.45 8.24 -6.35
CA ILE A 73 -28.82 9.56 -6.24
C ILE A 73 -27.29 9.48 -6.48
N ALA A 74 -26.72 8.28 -6.67
CA ALA A 74 -25.32 8.12 -7.07
C ALA A 74 -25.18 8.30 -8.60
N ALA A 75 -24.86 9.52 -9.02
CA ALA A 75 -24.61 9.87 -10.41
C ALA A 75 -23.26 9.30 -10.91
N VAL A 76 -23.17 8.00 -11.22
CA VAL A 76 -22.38 7.48 -12.36
C VAL A 76 -22.90 6.07 -12.74
N PRO A 77 -23.67 5.94 -13.84
CA PRO A 77 -23.77 4.68 -14.56
C PRO A 77 -22.53 4.53 -15.45
N LEU A 78 -21.74 3.48 -15.25
CA LEU A 78 -20.86 2.97 -16.33
C LEU A 78 -21.71 1.99 -17.14
N ASP A 79 -22.66 2.57 -17.89
CA ASP A 79 -23.25 2.11 -19.16
C ASP A 79 -23.57 0.62 -19.43
N ALA A 80 -23.73 -0.22 -18.41
CA ALA A 80 -24.52 -1.45 -18.50
C ALA A 80 -24.98 -1.89 -17.10
N GLU A 81 -26.20 -2.42 -17.03
CA GLU A 81 -26.61 -3.35 -15.98
C GLU A 81 -25.51 -4.41 -15.85
N MET A 82 -24.99 -4.63 -14.65
CA MET A 82 -24.16 -5.81 -14.47
C MET A 82 -25.13 -7.00 -14.54
N PRO A 83 -24.94 -7.97 -15.45
CA PRO A 83 -25.88 -9.07 -15.61
C PRO A 83 -26.17 -9.71 -14.26
N GLU A 84 -27.42 -10.09 -13.98
CA GLU A 84 -27.79 -10.75 -12.71
C GLU A 84 -26.89 -11.97 -12.39
N ASP A 85 -26.28 -12.56 -13.43
CA ASP A 85 -25.39 -13.73 -13.37
C ASP A 85 -23.92 -13.44 -13.73
N GLY A 86 -23.49 -12.17 -13.75
CA GLY A 86 -22.16 -11.81 -14.23
C GLY A 86 -21.05 -12.31 -13.31
N THR A 87 -20.08 -13.05 -13.85
CA THR A 87 -18.98 -13.69 -13.09
C THR A 87 -17.94 -12.67 -12.55
N LEU A 88 -17.03 -13.10 -11.67
CA LEU A 88 -15.89 -12.26 -11.24
C LEU A 88 -14.97 -11.88 -12.41
N ASP A 89 -14.89 -12.73 -13.44
CA ASP A 89 -14.17 -12.41 -14.69
C ASP A 89 -14.81 -11.21 -15.42
N GLU A 90 -16.14 -11.15 -15.44
CA GLU A 90 -16.88 -10.01 -16.00
C GLU A 90 -16.80 -8.77 -15.10
N LEU A 91 -16.75 -8.94 -13.78
CA LEU A 91 -16.46 -7.83 -12.86
C LEU A 91 -15.11 -7.19 -13.20
N MET A 92 -14.11 -8.02 -13.44
CA MET A 92 -12.75 -7.61 -13.74
C MET A 92 -12.66 -6.79 -15.02
N SER A 93 -13.33 -7.21 -16.09
CA SER A 93 -13.33 -6.47 -17.37
C SER A 93 -13.99 -5.10 -17.27
N ASN A 94 -14.87 -4.91 -16.29
CA ASN A 94 -15.62 -3.68 -16.03
C ASN A 94 -14.99 -2.76 -14.97
N LEU A 95 -13.80 -3.08 -14.46
CA LEU A 95 -13.05 -2.18 -13.58
C LEU A 95 -12.52 -0.98 -14.39
N SER A 96 -13.04 0.22 -14.11
CA SER A 96 -12.57 1.44 -14.76
C SER A 96 -11.21 1.89 -14.24
N SER A 97 -10.45 2.58 -15.09
CA SER A 97 -9.18 3.24 -14.73
C SER A 97 -8.11 2.28 -14.15
N VAL A 98 -8.11 1.03 -14.61
CA VAL A 98 -7.04 0.05 -14.37
C VAL A 98 -6.60 -0.58 -15.68
N THR A 99 -5.41 -1.16 -15.70
CA THR A 99 -4.83 -1.88 -16.83
C THR A 99 -4.39 -3.27 -16.39
N GLY A 100 -4.38 -4.22 -17.33
CA GLY A 100 -3.93 -5.58 -17.08
C GLY A 100 -4.75 -6.31 -16.01
N ALA A 101 -6.04 -5.99 -15.90
CA ALA A 101 -6.92 -6.66 -14.97
C ALA A 101 -7.07 -8.14 -15.38
N THR A 102 -6.96 -9.04 -14.41
CA THR A 102 -7.06 -10.49 -14.60
C THR A 102 -7.73 -11.10 -13.38
N CYS A 103 -8.50 -12.17 -13.54
CA CYS A 103 -8.92 -12.98 -12.42
C CYS A 103 -8.30 -14.37 -12.57
N THR A 104 -7.64 -14.86 -11.52
CA THR A 104 -7.04 -16.19 -11.53
C THR A 104 -7.17 -16.79 -10.14
N ASN A 105 -7.68 -18.02 -10.05
CA ASN A 105 -7.89 -18.73 -8.78
C ASN A 105 -8.70 -17.93 -7.74
N GLY A 106 -9.67 -17.11 -8.19
CA GLY A 106 -10.51 -16.26 -7.32
C GLY A 106 -9.87 -14.93 -6.89
N ASN A 107 -8.71 -14.60 -7.45
CA ASN A 107 -8.01 -13.34 -7.17
C ASN A 107 -8.05 -12.41 -8.38
N ILE A 108 -8.71 -11.27 -8.23
CA ILE A 108 -8.70 -10.20 -9.23
C ILE A 108 -7.45 -9.37 -9.01
N THR A 109 -6.55 -9.34 -9.99
CA THR A 109 -5.31 -8.53 -9.95
C THR A 109 -5.37 -7.48 -11.04
N ALA A 110 -5.08 -6.23 -10.69
CA ALA A 110 -5.02 -5.14 -11.68
C ALA A 110 -4.00 -4.08 -11.28
N THR A 111 -3.60 -3.26 -12.25
CA THR A 111 -2.64 -2.17 -12.03
C THR A 111 -3.27 -0.83 -12.35
N ASN A 112 -3.06 0.16 -11.49
CA ASN A 112 -3.29 1.55 -11.83
C ASN A 112 -2.02 2.10 -12.49
N SER A 113 -2.16 2.56 -13.74
CA SER A 113 -1.05 3.17 -14.45
C SER A 113 -0.65 4.49 -13.79
N PRO A 114 0.66 4.77 -13.65
CA PRO A 114 1.12 6.04 -13.11
C PRO A 114 0.64 7.21 -13.98
N THR A 115 0.25 8.30 -13.34
CA THR A 115 -0.02 9.59 -13.99
C THR A 115 1.04 10.62 -13.54
N SER A 116 0.99 11.83 -14.09
CA SER A 116 1.85 12.93 -13.63
C SER A 116 1.60 13.33 -12.16
N SER A 117 0.46 12.95 -11.59
CA SER A 117 0.03 13.31 -10.24
C SER A 117 -0.15 12.12 -9.29
N SER A 118 -0.08 10.88 -9.79
CA SER A 118 -0.29 9.67 -8.99
C SER A 118 0.72 8.58 -9.34
N PRO A 119 1.40 7.98 -8.34
CA PRO A 119 2.25 6.82 -8.58
C PRO A 119 1.41 5.62 -9.04
N GLY A 120 1.98 4.80 -9.91
CA GLY A 120 1.37 3.53 -10.30
C GLY A 120 1.47 2.52 -9.15
N TYR A 121 0.43 1.71 -9.00
CA TYR A 121 0.36 0.67 -7.98
C TYR A 121 -0.41 -0.54 -8.52
N THR A 122 -0.15 -1.70 -7.94
CA THR A 122 -0.89 -2.92 -8.24
C THR A 122 -1.74 -3.28 -7.04
N PHE A 123 -2.89 -3.89 -7.29
CA PHE A 123 -3.71 -4.43 -6.22
C PHE A 123 -4.23 -5.81 -6.58
N GLN A 124 -4.61 -6.54 -5.54
CA GLN A 124 -5.31 -7.81 -5.62
C GLN A 124 -6.58 -7.74 -4.78
N VAL A 125 -7.67 -8.30 -5.27
CA VAL A 125 -8.93 -8.43 -4.53
C VAL A 125 -9.38 -9.89 -4.54
N THR A 126 -9.74 -10.40 -3.37
CA THR A 126 -10.24 -11.75 -3.17
C THR A 126 -11.58 -11.68 -2.44
N PHE A 127 -12.55 -12.44 -2.94
CA PHE A 127 -13.86 -12.56 -2.32
C PHE A 127 -13.97 -13.86 -1.53
N TYR A 128 -14.65 -13.78 -0.39
CA TYR A 128 -14.88 -14.93 0.49
C TYR A 128 -16.36 -15.11 0.78
N ASN A 129 -16.76 -16.38 0.81
CA ASN A 129 -18.08 -16.78 1.25
C ASN A 129 -18.18 -16.87 2.80
N SER A 130 -19.39 -17.17 3.30
CA SER A 130 -19.66 -17.32 4.74
C SER A 130 -18.85 -18.42 5.43
N ALA A 131 -18.39 -19.42 4.68
CA ALA A 131 -17.50 -20.47 5.17
C ALA A 131 -16.01 -20.05 5.17
N GLY A 132 -15.68 -18.83 4.73
CA GLY A 132 -14.31 -18.34 4.63
C GLY A 132 -13.54 -18.89 3.42
N SER A 133 -14.21 -19.55 2.48
CA SER A 133 -13.59 -20.06 1.24
C SER A 133 -13.55 -18.99 0.17
N VAL A 134 -12.51 -19.02 -0.65
CA VAL A 134 -12.35 -18.12 -1.80
C VAL A 134 -13.41 -18.43 -2.86
N ILE A 135 -14.05 -17.40 -3.39
CA ILE A 135 -15.01 -17.53 -4.48
C ILE A 135 -14.26 -17.55 -5.81
N ALA A 136 -14.60 -18.51 -6.67
CA ALA A 136 -13.92 -18.69 -7.96
C ALA A 136 -14.26 -17.58 -8.97
N CYS A 137 -13.36 -17.33 -9.91
CA CYS A 137 -13.52 -16.28 -10.93
C CYS A 137 -14.75 -16.47 -11.83
N ASN A 138 -15.13 -17.73 -12.05
CA ASN A 138 -16.25 -18.14 -12.91
C ASN A 138 -17.55 -18.40 -12.14
N ASP A 139 -17.62 -18.11 -10.83
CA ASP A 139 -18.85 -18.28 -10.06
C ASP A 139 -19.84 -17.17 -10.42
N SER A 140 -20.96 -17.50 -11.06
CA SER A 140 -22.01 -16.54 -11.43
C SER A 140 -22.85 -16.08 -10.25
N GLN A 141 -22.88 -16.84 -9.15
CA GLN A 141 -23.64 -16.54 -7.93
C GLN A 141 -22.77 -15.91 -6.84
N TRP A 142 -21.64 -15.33 -7.23
CA TRP A 142 -20.68 -14.79 -6.28
C TRP A 142 -21.26 -13.67 -5.41
N ARG A 143 -22.18 -12.86 -5.96
CA ARG A 143 -22.82 -11.72 -5.26
C ARG A 143 -23.68 -12.15 -4.08
N ASP A 144 -24.32 -13.31 -4.19
CA ASP A 144 -25.18 -13.86 -3.15
C ASP A 144 -24.37 -14.60 -2.08
N LYS A 145 -23.16 -15.04 -2.45
CA LYS A 145 -22.26 -15.80 -1.56
C LYS A 145 -21.27 -14.90 -0.83
N ALA A 146 -20.85 -13.78 -1.44
CA ALA A 146 -19.77 -12.97 -0.94
C ALA A 146 -20.18 -12.21 0.32
N VAL A 147 -19.47 -12.46 1.42
CA VAL A 147 -19.69 -11.78 2.71
C VAL A 147 -18.47 -10.98 3.16
N ARG A 148 -17.32 -11.21 2.52
CA ARG A 148 -16.06 -10.54 2.86
C ARG A 148 -15.21 -10.34 1.62
N ILE A 149 -14.60 -9.16 1.55
CA ILE A 149 -13.62 -8.78 0.54
C ILE A 149 -12.29 -8.57 1.26
N ARG A 150 -11.22 -9.13 0.71
CA ARG A 150 -9.84 -8.79 1.07
C ARG A 150 -9.21 -8.07 -0.10
N SER A 151 -8.77 -6.84 0.13
CA SER A 151 -8.03 -6.07 -0.85
C SER A 151 -6.59 -5.88 -0.39
N GLU A 152 -5.65 -6.24 -1.24
CA GLU A 152 -4.23 -6.08 -1.02
C GLU A 152 -3.67 -5.07 -2.02
N GLY A 153 -3.03 -4.02 -1.51
CA GLY A 153 -2.34 -3.03 -2.32
C GLY A 153 -0.83 -3.22 -2.25
N PHE A 154 -0.16 -3.12 -3.40
CA PHE A 154 1.28 -3.34 -3.55
C PHE A 154 1.95 -2.11 -4.13
N TYR A 155 3.00 -1.65 -3.44
CA TYR A 155 3.85 -0.57 -3.93
C TYR A 155 5.30 -0.74 -3.47
N GLN A 156 6.24 -0.83 -4.43
CA GLN A 156 7.68 -0.91 -4.21
C GLN A 156 8.11 -1.82 -3.03
N ARG A 157 7.67 -3.08 -3.06
CA ARG A 157 7.92 -4.14 -2.04
C ARG A 157 7.21 -3.94 -0.69
N THR A 158 6.32 -2.98 -0.58
CA THR A 158 5.42 -2.83 0.57
C THR A 158 4.04 -3.29 0.18
N SER A 159 3.41 -4.10 1.02
CA SER A 159 2.00 -4.47 0.89
C SER A 159 1.18 -4.00 2.08
N ARG A 160 -0.08 -3.67 1.82
CA ARG A 160 -1.08 -3.37 2.83
C ARG A 160 -2.37 -4.09 2.47
N VAL A 161 -3.10 -4.50 3.49
CA VAL A 161 -4.34 -5.26 3.33
C VAL A 161 -5.46 -4.51 4.01
N VAL A 162 -6.59 -4.42 3.33
CA VAL A 162 -7.86 -3.92 3.85
C VAL A 162 -8.86 -5.06 3.72
N GLU A 163 -9.52 -5.43 4.82
CA GLU A 163 -10.61 -6.41 4.82
C GLU A 163 -11.92 -5.71 5.14
N ILE A 164 -12.95 -6.03 4.37
CA ILE A 164 -14.26 -5.40 4.45
C ILE A 164 -15.34 -6.48 4.47
N GLY A 165 -16.22 -6.41 5.47
CA GLY A 165 -17.45 -7.19 5.47
C GLY A 165 -18.46 -6.58 4.50
N ILE A 166 -19.06 -7.42 3.67
CA ILE A 166 -20.11 -7.01 2.73
C ILE A 166 -21.39 -7.79 3.01
N ARG A 167 -22.52 -7.17 2.73
CA ARG A 167 -23.81 -7.84 2.80
C ARG A 167 -24.09 -8.46 1.43
N PRO A 168 -24.31 -9.79 1.35
CA PRO A 168 -24.65 -10.42 0.08
C PRO A 168 -25.99 -9.87 -0.46
N ARG A 169 -26.13 -9.92 -1.78
CA ARG A 169 -27.38 -9.60 -2.47
C ARG A 169 -28.45 -10.58 -1.96
N SER A 170 -29.63 -10.05 -1.60
CA SER A 170 -30.77 -10.80 -1.04
C SER A 170 -31.80 -11.11 -2.10
#